data_AF-A0A1W9MH27-F1
#
_entry.id   AF-A0A1W9MH27-F1
#
_cell.length_a   1.000
_cell.length_b   1.000
_cell.length_c   1.000
_cell.angle_alpha   90.00
_cell.angle_beta   90.00
_cell.angle_gamma   90.00
#
_symmetry.space_group_name_H-M   'P 1'
#
loop_
_entity.id
_entity.type
_entity.pdbx_description
1 polymer ?
#
loop_
_entity_poly.entity_id
_entity_poly.type
_entity_poly.pdbx_seq_one_letter_code
_entity_poly.pdbx_strand_id
1 'polypeptide(L)'
;MDYGIYLNSKQNNTIKNCIITDFERGFYLYSSTNNTLANNTANSNTYLGIYLYYYSTNNALTNNTANSNYDFGIFIRDYSNNNTLINNTINSNNKGMALFFSANNTLINNTINSNPYMGIYLYSSSNNTLINNTINSNGQRGIYLYSSTNNTLANNTVNNNTKRNLSQ
;
A
#
# COMPACT_ATOMS: atom_id res chain seq x y z
N MET A 1 -9.21 -17.37 -10.09
CA MET A 1 -8.76 -16.07 -9.57
C MET A 1 -9.66 -15.03 -10.16
N ASP A 2 -10.17 -14.11 -9.33
CA ASP A 2 -11.09 -13.06 -9.78
C ASP A 2 -10.56 -11.67 -9.40
N TYR A 3 -10.75 -10.70 -10.30
CA TYR A 3 -10.16 -9.36 -10.20
C TYR A 3 -11.22 -8.30 -10.49
N GLY A 4 -11.26 -7.25 -9.69
CA GLY A 4 -12.18 -6.14 -9.96
C GLY A 4 -11.76 -5.32 -11.17
N ILE A 5 -10.58 -4.68 -11.09
CA ILE A 5 -9.93 -4.02 -12.22
C ILE A 5 -8.52 -4.57 -12.37
N TYR A 6 -8.24 -5.15 -13.53
CA TYR A 6 -6.96 -5.75 -13.85
C TYR A 6 -6.26 -5.03 -15.01
N LEU A 7 -5.10 -4.43 -14.72
CA LEU A 7 -4.17 -3.92 -15.71
C LEU A 7 -3.02 -4.92 -15.89
N ASN A 8 -2.92 -5.50 -17.09
CA ASN A 8 -1.85 -6.41 -17.47
C ASN A 8 -0.99 -5.79 -18.57
N SER A 9 0.26 -5.48 -18.26
CA SER A 9 1.20 -4.84 -19.19
C SER A 9 0.63 -3.58 -19.83
N LYS A 10 -0.08 -2.77 -19.04
CA LYS A 10 -0.71 -1.52 -19.50
C LYS A 10 0.02 -0.30 -18.96
N GLN A 11 -0.03 0.76 -19.75
CA GLN A 11 0.60 2.03 -19.40
C GLN A 11 -0.31 3.22 -19.67
N ASN A 12 -0.09 4.30 -18.93
CA ASN A 12 -0.78 5.58 -19.10
C ASN A 12 -2.31 5.53 -18.94
N ASN A 13 -2.80 4.61 -18.10
CA ASN A 13 -4.24 4.52 -17.80
C ASN A 13 -4.60 5.38 -16.60
N THR A 14 -5.82 5.92 -16.60
CA THR A 14 -6.41 6.57 -15.43
C THR A 14 -7.63 5.78 -14.97
N ILE A 15 -7.61 5.30 -13.73
CA ILE A 15 -8.74 4.68 -13.05
C ILE A 15 -9.16 5.62 -11.93
N LYS A 16 -10.40 6.08 -11.93
CA LYS A 16 -10.89 7.03 -10.93
C LYS A 16 -12.33 6.82 -10.55
N ASN A 17 -12.65 7.14 -9.30
CA ASN A 17 -14.01 7.14 -8.76
C ASN A 17 -14.69 5.77 -8.83
N CYS A 18 -13.93 4.67 -8.80
CA CYS A 18 -14.46 3.32 -8.79
C CYS A 18 -14.60 2.81 -7.35
N ILE A 19 -15.66 2.02 -7.10
CA ILE A 19 -15.84 1.24 -5.88
C ILE A 19 -15.75 -0.24 -6.27
N ILE A 20 -14.79 -0.96 -5.70
CA ILE A 20 -14.51 -2.35 -6.01
C ILE A 20 -14.61 -3.19 -4.73
N THR A 21 -15.54 -4.13 -4.70
CA THR A 21 -15.87 -5.00 -3.57
C THR A 21 -16.05 -6.44 -4.00
N ASP A 22 -15.83 -7.37 -3.07
CA ASP A 22 -16.10 -8.81 -3.23
C ASP A 22 -15.27 -9.53 -4.31
N PHE A 23 -14.14 -8.97 -4.73
CA PHE A 23 -13.16 -9.65 -5.60
C PHE A 23 -12.03 -10.27 -4.79
N GLU A 24 -11.29 -11.23 -5.36
CA GLU A 24 -10.04 -11.72 -4.73
C GLU A 24 -9.03 -10.57 -4.63
N ARG A 25 -8.81 -9.85 -5.73
CA ARG A 25 -7.99 -8.63 -5.75
C ARG A 25 -8.81 -7.49 -6.32
N GLY A 26 -8.93 -6.39 -5.57
CA GLY A 26 -9.73 -5.24 -6.00
C GLY A 26 -9.14 -4.56 -7.23
N PHE A 27 -8.06 -3.81 -7.06
CA PHE A 27 -7.29 -3.22 -8.16
C PHE A 27 -5.97 -3.97 -8.30
N TYR A 28 -5.72 -4.55 -9.47
CA TYR A 28 -4.53 -5.35 -9.71
C TYR A 28 -3.75 -4.80 -10.92
N LEU A 29 -2.55 -4.29 -10.65
CA LEU A 29 -1.59 -3.83 -11.64
C LEU A 29 -0.49 -4.88 -11.73
N TYR A 30 -0.40 -5.56 -12.87
CA TYR A 30 0.65 -6.52 -13.19
C TYR A 30 1.50 -5.99 -14.33
N SER A 31 2.81 -5.83 -14.10
CA SER A 31 3.75 -5.29 -15.09
C SER A 31 3.26 -4.01 -15.75
N SER A 32 2.55 -3.17 -15.00
CA SER A 32 1.84 -2.01 -15.52
C SER A 32 2.44 -0.72 -14.96
N THR A 33 2.71 0.24 -15.84
CA THR A 33 3.55 1.41 -15.53
C THR A 33 2.85 2.72 -15.83
N ASN A 34 3.24 3.81 -15.16
CA ASN A 34 2.72 5.15 -15.46
C ASN A 34 1.17 5.26 -15.40
N ASN A 35 0.51 4.46 -14.54
CA ASN A 35 -0.93 4.52 -14.37
C ASN A 35 -1.29 5.39 -13.16
N THR A 36 -2.48 6.01 -13.23
CA THR A 36 -3.04 6.81 -12.15
C THR A 36 -4.28 6.13 -11.58
N LEU A 37 -4.27 5.86 -10.28
CA LEU A 37 -5.44 5.46 -9.50
C LEU A 37 -5.80 6.63 -8.58
N ALA A 38 -6.93 7.28 -8.83
CA ALA A 38 -7.35 8.47 -8.09
C ALA A 38 -8.77 8.34 -7.52
N ASN A 39 -8.94 8.62 -6.22
CA ASN A 39 -10.25 8.64 -5.55
C ASN A 39 -11.03 7.31 -5.70
N ASN A 40 -10.34 6.17 -5.72
CA ASN A 40 -10.99 4.87 -5.78
C ASN A 40 -11.16 4.27 -4.39
N THR A 41 -12.09 3.33 -4.26
CA THR A 41 -12.32 2.54 -3.04
C THR A 41 -12.19 1.06 -3.34
N ALA A 42 -11.22 0.39 -2.71
CA ALA A 42 -11.09 -1.07 -2.66
C ALA A 42 -11.57 -1.55 -1.29
N ASN A 43 -12.78 -2.09 -1.23
CA ASN A 43 -13.43 -2.40 0.04
C ASN A 43 -13.86 -3.87 0.10
N SER A 44 -13.65 -4.55 1.23
CA SER A 44 -14.19 -5.91 1.45
C SER A 44 -13.81 -6.92 0.35
N ASN A 45 -12.61 -6.80 -0.23
CA ASN A 45 -12.09 -7.80 -1.15
C ASN A 45 -11.61 -9.02 -0.34
N THR A 46 -11.81 -10.21 -0.92
CA THR A 46 -11.57 -11.51 -0.26
C THR A 46 -10.08 -11.84 -0.14
N TYR A 47 -9.19 -11.03 -0.71
CA TYR A 47 -7.76 -11.10 -0.43
C TYR A 47 -7.06 -9.73 -0.38
N LEU A 48 -6.82 -9.06 -1.51
CA LEU A 48 -6.06 -7.80 -1.56
C LEU A 48 -6.92 -6.62 -2.03
N GLY A 49 -6.72 -5.44 -1.42
CA GLY A 49 -7.38 -4.21 -1.87
C GLY A 49 -6.79 -3.67 -3.17
N ILE A 50 -5.58 -3.10 -3.09
CA ILE A 50 -4.82 -2.59 -4.24
C ILE A 50 -3.48 -3.31 -4.31
N TYR A 51 -3.18 -3.95 -5.44
CA TYR A 51 -1.99 -4.76 -5.64
C TYR A 51 -1.18 -4.30 -6.85
N LEU A 52 0.05 -3.82 -6.61
CA LEU A 52 1.03 -3.52 -7.64
C LEU A 52 2.08 -4.63 -7.64
N TYR A 53 2.16 -5.35 -8.74
CA TYR A 53 2.97 -6.56 -8.82
C TYR A 53 3.84 -6.60 -10.07
N TYR A 54 5.04 -7.15 -9.90
CA TYR A 54 5.95 -7.57 -10.95
C TYR A 54 6.29 -6.44 -11.94
N TYR A 55 7.29 -5.61 -11.59
CA TYR A 55 7.70 -4.45 -12.39
C TYR A 55 6.58 -3.42 -12.65
N SER A 56 5.61 -3.31 -11.74
CA SER A 56 4.60 -2.25 -11.80
C SER A 56 5.18 -0.95 -11.25
N THR A 57 5.83 -0.18 -12.13
CA THR A 57 6.65 0.99 -11.77
C THR A 57 6.01 2.32 -12.13
N ASN A 58 6.40 3.40 -11.46
CA ASN A 58 5.99 4.78 -11.79
C ASN A 58 4.46 5.00 -11.78
N ASN A 59 3.71 4.25 -10.97
CA ASN A 59 2.27 4.48 -10.81
C ASN A 59 1.98 5.49 -9.69
N ALA A 60 0.91 6.26 -9.85
CA ALA A 60 0.44 7.24 -8.89
C ALA A 60 -0.88 6.79 -8.27
N LEU A 61 -0.93 6.65 -6.95
CA LEU A 61 -2.11 6.33 -6.17
C LEU A 61 -2.42 7.53 -5.28
N THR A 62 -3.48 8.27 -5.58
CA THR A 62 -3.86 9.48 -4.85
C THR A 62 -5.29 9.40 -4.30
N ASN A 63 -5.45 9.72 -3.02
CA ASN A 63 -6.76 9.75 -2.34
C ASN A 63 -7.57 8.45 -2.46
N ASN A 64 -6.92 7.29 -2.59
CA ASN A 64 -7.64 6.01 -2.62
C ASN A 64 -7.90 5.52 -1.20
N THR A 65 -8.97 4.73 -1.06
CA THR A 65 -9.35 4.07 0.18
C THR A 65 -9.23 2.55 -0.01
N ALA A 66 -8.46 1.87 0.84
CA ALA A 66 -8.36 0.42 0.87
C ALA A 66 -8.81 -0.08 2.24
N ASN A 67 -10.06 -0.56 2.35
CA ASN A 67 -10.67 -0.88 3.63
C ASN A 67 -11.19 -2.30 3.73
N SER A 68 -11.10 -2.88 4.92
CA SER A 68 -11.76 -4.16 5.24
C SER A 68 -11.40 -5.31 4.30
N ASN A 69 -10.24 -5.27 3.65
CA ASN A 69 -9.78 -6.35 2.79
C ASN A 69 -9.17 -7.48 3.64
N TYR A 70 -9.38 -8.72 3.21
CA TYR A 70 -9.06 -9.90 4.02
C TYR A 70 -7.57 -10.05 4.37
N ASP A 71 -6.65 -9.57 3.53
CA ASP A 71 -5.22 -9.53 3.81
C ASP A 71 -4.66 -8.10 3.82
N PHE A 72 -3.87 -7.71 2.81
CA PHE A 72 -3.32 -6.36 2.73
C PHE A 72 -4.31 -5.37 2.09
N GLY A 73 -4.40 -4.18 2.67
CA GLY A 73 -5.10 -3.06 2.02
C GLY A 73 -4.36 -2.62 0.75
N ILE A 74 -3.06 -2.34 0.85
CA ILE A 74 -2.21 -2.04 -0.31
C ILE A 74 -0.94 -2.88 -0.27
N PHE A 75 -0.62 -3.56 -1.38
CA PHE A 75 0.59 -4.36 -1.49
C PHE A 75 1.39 -4.02 -2.76
N ILE A 76 2.66 -3.71 -2.59
CA ILE A 76 3.62 -3.43 -3.66
C ILE A 76 4.71 -4.50 -3.62
N ARG A 77 4.88 -5.25 -4.70
CA ARG A 77 5.75 -6.45 -4.70
C ARG A 77 6.54 -6.64 -6.00
N ASP A 78 7.74 -7.21 -5.86
CA ASP A 78 8.63 -7.70 -6.93
C ASP A 78 9.00 -6.63 -7.94
N TYR A 79 10.00 -5.81 -7.61
CA TYR A 79 10.58 -4.77 -8.46
C TYR A 79 9.56 -3.70 -8.91
N SER A 80 8.47 -3.55 -8.16
CA SER A 80 7.46 -2.51 -8.37
C SER A 80 7.94 -1.21 -7.72
N ASN A 81 8.92 -0.60 -8.36
CA ASN A 81 9.69 0.55 -7.87
C ASN A 81 9.08 1.90 -8.31
N ASN A 82 9.52 2.98 -7.67
CA ASN A 82 9.22 4.36 -8.07
C ASN A 82 7.71 4.71 -8.08
N ASN A 83 6.89 4.03 -7.29
CA ASN A 83 5.48 4.38 -7.16
C ASN A 83 5.27 5.48 -6.11
N THR A 84 4.26 6.31 -6.32
CA THR A 84 3.92 7.44 -5.45
C THR A 84 2.52 7.28 -4.88
N LEU A 85 2.42 7.25 -3.54
CA LEU A 85 1.20 7.04 -2.79
C LEU A 85 0.94 8.27 -1.91
N ILE A 86 -0.08 9.06 -2.25
CA ILE A 86 -0.39 10.34 -1.59
C ILE A 86 -1.81 10.32 -1.04
N ASN A 87 -1.97 10.70 0.24
CA ASN A 87 -3.27 10.87 0.89
C ASN A 87 -4.19 9.63 0.82
N ASN A 88 -3.63 8.42 0.77
CA ASN A 88 -4.45 7.21 0.78
C ASN A 88 -4.86 6.84 2.21
N THR A 89 -6.04 6.23 2.33
CA THR A 89 -6.60 5.73 3.59
C THR A 89 -6.62 4.20 3.55
N ILE A 90 -5.95 3.54 4.49
CA ILE A 90 -5.78 2.08 4.52
C ILE A 90 -6.21 1.56 5.89
N ASN A 91 -7.48 1.19 6.03
CA ASN A 91 -8.07 0.92 7.34
C ASN A 91 -8.74 -0.44 7.47
N SER A 92 -8.65 -1.05 8.66
CA SER A 92 -9.40 -2.26 9.01
C SER A 92 -9.16 -3.45 8.09
N ASN A 93 -8.04 -3.48 7.36
CA ASN A 93 -7.58 -4.66 6.64
C ASN A 93 -6.80 -5.54 7.62
N ASN A 94 -6.62 -6.82 7.35
CA ASN A 94 -5.83 -7.68 8.22
C ASN A 94 -4.39 -7.16 8.41
N LYS A 95 -3.76 -6.69 7.33
CA LYS A 95 -2.49 -5.94 7.34
C LYS A 95 -2.67 -4.64 6.57
N GLY A 96 -2.05 -3.55 7.00
CA GLY A 96 -2.21 -2.26 6.34
C GLY A 96 -1.58 -2.22 4.96
N MET A 97 -0.27 -1.98 4.91
CA MET A 97 0.51 -1.84 3.69
C MET A 97 1.82 -2.62 3.74
N ALA A 98 2.23 -3.19 2.60
CA ALA A 98 3.54 -3.80 2.45
C ALA A 98 4.26 -3.41 1.15
N LEU A 99 5.58 -3.30 1.23
CA LEU A 99 6.51 -3.12 0.11
C LEU A 99 7.56 -4.24 0.16
N PHE A 100 7.45 -5.21 -0.73
CA PHE A 100 8.36 -6.37 -0.77
C PHE A 100 9.22 -6.33 -2.02
N PHE A 101 10.54 -6.38 -1.85
CA PHE A 101 11.50 -6.32 -2.96
C PHE A 101 11.26 -5.13 -3.89
N SER A 102 10.86 -3.98 -3.33
CA SER A 102 10.40 -2.82 -4.07
C SER A 102 11.01 -1.55 -3.49
N ALA A 103 11.84 -0.88 -4.29
CA ALA A 103 12.65 0.25 -3.90
C ALA A 103 12.12 1.58 -4.44
N ASN A 104 12.61 2.69 -3.87
CA ASN A 104 12.36 4.05 -4.36
C ASN A 104 10.88 4.47 -4.40
N ASN A 105 10.01 3.85 -3.60
CA ASN A 105 8.61 4.25 -3.50
C ASN A 105 8.45 5.41 -2.49
N THR A 106 7.48 6.26 -2.74
CA THR A 106 7.22 7.46 -1.95
C THR A 106 5.81 7.43 -1.37
N LEU A 107 5.71 7.49 -0.05
CA LEU A 107 4.46 7.44 0.72
C LEU A 107 4.33 8.75 1.50
N ILE A 108 3.38 9.60 1.11
CA ILE A 108 3.18 10.93 1.71
C ILE A 108 1.75 11.07 2.23
N ASN A 109 1.60 11.54 3.48
CA ASN A 109 0.31 11.88 4.09
C ASN A 109 -0.71 10.73 4.07
N ASN A 110 -0.28 9.47 4.06
CA ASN A 110 -1.21 8.35 4.11
C ASN A 110 -1.66 8.09 5.55
N THR A 111 -2.89 7.60 5.69
CA THR A 111 -3.48 7.18 6.97
C THR A 111 -3.63 5.67 6.98
N ILE A 112 -2.95 4.99 7.91
CA ILE A 112 -2.93 3.53 8.03
C ILE A 112 -3.38 3.13 9.43
N ASN A 113 -4.68 2.82 9.59
CA ASN A 113 -5.26 2.66 10.91
C ASN A 113 -6.03 1.35 11.12
N SER A 114 -6.05 0.90 12.37
CA SER A 114 -6.95 -0.17 12.82
C SER A 114 -6.76 -1.50 12.08
N ASN A 115 -5.57 -1.78 11.55
CA ASN A 115 -5.26 -3.08 10.95
C ASN A 115 -4.76 -4.01 12.08
N PRO A 116 -5.36 -5.20 12.33
CA PRO A 116 -5.06 -6.02 13.51
C PRO A 116 -3.64 -6.62 13.51
N TYR A 117 -2.90 -6.51 12.39
CA TYR A 117 -1.48 -6.84 12.34
C TYR A 117 -0.60 -5.59 12.14
N MET A 118 0.27 -5.59 11.14
CA MET A 118 1.24 -4.53 10.89
C MET A 118 0.58 -3.35 10.17
N GLY A 119 1.01 -2.13 10.50
CA GLY A 119 0.65 -0.92 9.75
C GLY A 119 1.36 -0.88 8.40
N ILE A 120 2.65 -0.59 8.39
CA ILE A 120 3.51 -0.58 7.19
C ILE A 120 4.65 -1.57 7.36
N TYR A 121 4.86 -2.44 6.38
CA TYR A 121 5.96 -3.42 6.37
C TYR A 121 6.82 -3.31 5.10
N LEU A 122 8.10 -2.97 5.26
CA LEU A 122 9.12 -3.01 4.22
C LEU A 122 9.99 -4.26 4.40
N TYR A 123 10.00 -5.14 3.40
CA TYR A 123 10.82 -6.35 3.37
C TYR A 123 11.75 -6.34 2.16
N SER A 124 13.05 -6.32 2.39
CA SER A 124 14.06 -6.23 1.33
C SER A 124 13.79 -5.07 0.35
N SER A 125 13.39 -3.92 0.89
CA SER A 125 12.88 -2.76 0.14
C SER A 125 13.62 -1.50 0.58
N SER A 126 14.68 -1.17 -0.15
CA SER A 126 15.57 -0.04 0.18
C SER A 126 15.15 1.28 -0.48
N ASN A 127 15.68 2.39 0.02
CA ASN A 127 15.53 3.73 -0.58
C ASN A 127 14.08 4.24 -0.69
N ASN A 128 13.15 3.76 0.14
CA ASN A 128 11.78 4.27 0.17
C ASN A 128 11.68 5.49 1.09
N THR A 129 10.72 6.37 0.79
CA THR A 129 10.49 7.61 1.52
C THR A 129 9.08 7.61 2.11
N LEU A 130 8.99 7.70 3.43
CA LEU A 130 7.75 7.76 4.20
C LEU A 130 7.71 9.11 4.92
N ILE A 131 6.85 10.02 4.48
CA ILE A 131 6.75 11.39 5.03
C ILE A 131 5.32 11.67 5.50
N ASN A 132 5.18 12.26 6.70
CA ASN A 132 3.91 12.75 7.24
C ASN A 132 2.79 11.69 7.29
N ASN A 133 3.11 10.40 7.34
CA ASN A 133 2.08 9.37 7.43
C ASN A 133 1.58 9.25 8.87
N THR A 134 0.30 8.92 9.02
CA THR A 134 -0.33 8.64 10.30
C THR A 134 -0.59 7.14 10.40
N ILE A 135 0.09 6.45 11.32
CA ILE A 135 0.01 5.00 11.51
C ILE A 135 -0.48 4.71 12.93
N ASN A 136 -1.79 4.50 13.09
CA ASN A 136 -2.40 4.42 14.41
C ASN A 136 -3.19 3.13 14.65
N SER A 137 -3.21 2.68 15.91
CA SER A 137 -4.11 1.62 16.36
C SER A 137 -3.98 0.29 15.60
N ASN A 138 -2.78 -0.04 15.11
CA ASN A 138 -2.53 -1.33 14.47
C ASN A 138 -2.15 -2.39 15.52
N GLY A 139 -2.62 -3.62 15.33
CA GLY A 139 -2.54 -4.69 16.33
C GLY A 139 -1.16 -5.34 16.47
N GLN A 140 -0.14 -4.84 15.77
CA GLN A 140 1.27 -5.18 15.98
C GLN A 140 2.20 -3.96 15.88
N ARG A 141 3.12 -3.95 14.91
CA ARG A 141 4.09 -2.87 14.69
C ARG A 141 3.47 -1.80 13.81
N GLY A 142 3.73 -0.53 14.13
CA GLY A 142 3.33 0.59 13.28
C GLY A 142 4.09 0.55 11.96
N ILE A 143 5.40 0.78 12.00
CA ILE A 143 6.30 0.66 10.85
C ILE A 143 7.36 -0.40 11.15
N TYR A 144 7.49 -1.38 10.28
CA TYR A 144 8.51 -2.43 10.35
C TYR A 144 9.37 -2.42 9.09
N LEU A 145 10.68 -2.33 9.28
CA LEU A 145 11.67 -2.52 8.22
C LEU A 145 12.44 -3.81 8.52
N TYR A 146 12.55 -4.68 7.53
CA TYR A 146 13.36 -5.90 7.60
C TYR A 146 14.22 -6.01 6.35
N SER A 147 15.53 -6.16 6.54
CA SER A 147 16.52 -6.19 5.45
C SER A 147 16.36 -5.03 4.45
N SER A 148 15.93 -3.86 4.94
CA SER A 148 15.51 -2.72 4.12
C SER A 148 16.34 -1.50 4.50
N THR A 149 17.30 -1.14 3.65
CA THR A 149 18.31 -0.12 3.95
C THR A 149 17.97 1.25 3.34
N ASN A 150 18.58 2.31 3.87
CA ASN A 150 18.50 3.67 3.31
C ASN A 150 17.06 4.20 3.14
N ASN A 151 16.16 3.84 4.04
CA ASN A 151 14.78 4.35 4.02
C ASN A 151 14.68 5.65 4.82
N THR A 152 13.96 6.62 4.29
CA THR A 152 13.74 7.92 4.93
C THR A 152 12.37 7.94 5.60
N LEU A 153 12.35 8.08 6.93
CA LEU A 153 11.12 8.22 7.72
C LEU A 153 11.12 9.59 8.37
N ALA A 154 10.33 10.54 7.85
CA ALA A 154 10.26 11.90 8.38
C ALA A 154 8.84 12.26 8.79
N ASN A 155 8.68 12.87 9.97
CA ASN A 155 7.41 13.44 10.46
C ASN A 155 6.23 12.44 10.48
N ASN A 156 6.50 11.14 10.60
CA ASN A 156 5.43 10.16 10.72
C ASN A 156 4.91 10.13 12.15
N THR A 157 3.58 10.13 12.29
CA THR A 157 2.91 9.96 13.59
C THR A 157 2.57 8.49 13.76
N VAL A 158 3.17 7.82 14.75
CA VAL A 158 3.00 6.38 14.96
C VAL A 158 2.56 6.09 16.39
N ASN A 159 1.25 5.93 16.61
CA ASN A 159 0.66 5.85 17.95
C ASN A 159 -0.22 4.61 18.16
N ASN A 160 -0.42 4.23 19.42
CA ASN A 160 -1.40 3.20 19.83
C ASN A 160 -1.24 1.84 19.12
N ASN A 161 -0.03 1.50 18.66
CA ASN A 161 0.26 0.19 18.09
C ASN A 161 0.69 -0.75 19.22
N THR A 162 0.17 -1.98 19.24
CA THR A 162 0.25 -2.85 20.44
C THR A 162 1.65 -3.39 20.76
N LYS A 163 2.61 -3.29 19.83
CA LYS A 163 4.01 -3.72 20.04
C LYS A 163 4.97 -2.53 20.03
N ARG A 164 5.77 -2.40 18.96
CA ARG A 164 6.73 -1.30 18.75
C ARG A 164 6.21 -0.39 17.66
N ASN A 165 6.29 0.91 17.89
CA ASN A 165 5.91 1.91 16.89
C ASN A 165 6.83 1.84 15.66
N LEU A 166 8.14 1.77 15.88
CA LEU A 166 9.15 1.62 14.82
C LEU A 166 10.13 0.50 15.18
N SER A 167 10.46 -0.36 14.21
CA SER A 167 11.62 -1.24 14.28
C SER A 167 12.32 -1.31 12.93
N GLN A 168 13.63 -1.12 12.97
CA GLN A 168 14.57 -1.21 11.84
C GLN A 168 15.41 -2.48 11.96
#